data_AF-A0A1V1UI94-F1
#
_entry.id   AF-A0A1V1UI94-F1
#
_cell.length_a   1.000
_cell.length_b   1.000
_cell.length_c   1.000
_cell.angle_alpha   90.00
_cell.angle_beta   90.00
_cell.angle_gamma   90.00
#
_symmetry.space_group_name_H-M   'P 1'
#
loop_
_entity.id
_entity.type
_entity.pdbx_description
1 polymer ?
#
loop_
_entity_poly.entity_id
_entity_poly.type
_entity_poly.pdbx_seq_one_letter_code
_entity_poly.pdbx_strand_id
1 'polypeptide(L)'
;MTETKTQTLDPQTFGSTMGNAVWLMTMDKRYRDRPIREIEALVATPILLRSFKLYSKDKQPVAFLTWASVSDVVKAKVEAGEPLALEDWRSGENLVVVDVVSPFAEAEGVRDRFLDGANAAREETTQAREP
;
A
#
# COMPACT_ATOMS: atom_id res chain seq x y z
N MET A 1 -7.52 -22.29 21.02
CA MET A 1 -7.53 -20.84 20.80
C MET A 1 -6.10 -20.42 20.49
N THR A 2 -5.77 -20.23 19.22
CA THR A 2 -4.43 -19.80 18.81
C THR A 2 -4.43 -18.28 18.84
N GLU A 3 -3.75 -17.69 19.83
CA GLU A 3 -3.50 -16.24 19.87
C GLU A 3 -2.68 -15.85 18.63
N THR A 4 -3.32 -15.17 17.69
CA THR A 4 -2.60 -14.42 16.65
C THR A 4 -1.90 -13.27 17.36
N LYS A 5 -0.63 -13.48 17.72
CA LYS A 5 0.24 -12.45 18.28
C LYS A 5 0.29 -11.30 17.28
N THR A 6 -0.44 -10.21 17.55
CA THR A 6 -0.37 -8.98 16.77
C THR A 6 1.05 -8.47 16.87
N GLN A 7 1.89 -8.86 15.92
CA GLN A 7 3.26 -8.36 15.84
C GLN A 7 3.15 -6.85 15.63
N THR A 8 3.61 -6.08 16.60
CA THR A 8 3.80 -4.63 16.44
C THR A 8 4.92 -4.42 15.42
N LEU A 9 4.79 -3.39 14.58
CA LEU A 9 5.88 -2.99 13.69
C LEU A 9 7.00 -2.40 14.56
N ASP A 10 8.21 -2.96 14.48
CA ASP A 10 9.32 -2.42 15.25
C ASP A 10 9.86 -1.12 14.62
N PRO A 11 10.48 -0.22 15.41
CA PRO A 11 10.98 1.05 14.91
C PRO A 11 11.99 0.94 13.76
N GLN A 12 12.81 -0.11 13.72
CA GLN A 12 13.82 -0.30 12.68
C GLN A 12 13.18 -0.70 11.35
N THR A 13 12.20 -1.59 11.38
CA THR A 13 11.42 -1.95 10.19
C THR A 13 10.62 -0.76 9.68
N PHE A 14 10.00 0.02 10.56
CA PHE A 14 9.31 1.25 10.18
C PHE A 14 10.27 2.23 9.50
N GLY A 15 11.40 2.55 10.14
CA GLY A 15 12.36 3.53 9.63
C GLY A 15 12.99 3.10 8.30
N SER A 16 13.37 1.83 8.16
CA SER A 16 13.92 1.32 6.90
C SER A 16 12.90 1.32 5.76
N THR A 17 11.65 0.96 6.03
CA THR A 17 10.56 1.01 5.03
C THR A 17 10.29 2.45 4.59
N MET A 18 10.17 3.37 5.55
CA MET A 18 9.96 4.79 5.29
C MET A 18 11.12 5.38 4.49
N GLY A 19 12.36 5.08 4.86
CA GLY A 19 13.55 5.53 4.12
C GLY A 19 13.55 5.06 2.67
N ASN A 20 13.23 3.79 2.42
CA ASN A 20 13.14 3.25 1.05
C ASN A 20 12.02 3.92 0.24
N ALA A 21 10.83 4.10 0.82
CA ALA A 21 9.71 4.76 0.16
C ALA A 21 10.03 6.23 -0.18
N VAL A 22 10.58 6.98 0.78
CA VAL A 22 10.97 8.38 0.57
C VAL A 22 12.10 8.50 -0.46
N TRP A 23 13.08 7.59 -0.45
CA TRP A 23 14.12 7.56 -1.46
C TRP A 23 13.54 7.41 -2.87
N LEU A 24 12.59 6.49 -3.06
CA LEU A 24 11.85 6.36 -4.33
C LEU A 24 11.10 7.65 -4.71
N MET A 25 10.46 8.30 -3.73
CA MET A 25 9.76 9.56 -3.94
C MET A 25 10.68 10.71 -4.38
N THR A 26 11.95 10.74 -3.94
CA THR A 26 12.91 11.76 -4.39
C THR A 26 13.21 11.68 -5.90
N MET A 27 13.00 10.51 -6.51
CA MET A 27 13.24 10.28 -7.93
C MET A 27 11.99 10.49 -8.80
N ASP A 28 10.80 10.60 -8.19
CA ASP A 28 9.53 10.80 -8.89
C ASP A 28 9.07 12.27 -8.76
N LYS A 29 8.90 12.93 -9.91
CA LYS A 29 8.52 14.35 -10.00
C LYS A 29 7.20 14.67 -9.27
N ARG A 30 6.31 13.69 -9.12
CA ARG A 30 5.04 13.87 -8.40
C ARG A 30 5.26 14.14 -6.91
N TYR A 31 6.39 13.74 -6.33
CA TYR A 31 6.63 13.79 -4.89
C TYR A 31 7.87 14.58 -4.48
N ARG A 32 8.93 14.60 -5.31
CA ARG A 32 10.25 15.13 -4.92
C ARG A 32 10.26 16.56 -4.36
N ASP A 33 9.29 17.38 -4.78
CA ASP A 33 9.17 18.79 -4.42
C ASP A 33 8.06 19.04 -3.37
N ARG A 34 7.43 17.98 -2.84
CA ARG A 34 6.37 18.10 -1.83
C ARG A 34 6.93 18.35 -0.43
N PRO A 35 6.20 19.08 0.43
CA PRO A 35 6.57 19.26 1.83
C PRO A 35 6.74 17.94 2.57
N ILE A 36 7.74 17.87 3.45
CA ILE A 36 8.03 16.65 4.23
C ILE A 36 6.83 16.15 5.04
N ARG A 37 5.97 17.05 5.55
CA ARG A 37 4.74 16.69 6.28
C ARG A 37 3.76 15.88 5.42
N GLU A 38 3.70 16.16 4.12
CA GLU A 38 2.79 15.47 3.19
C GLU A 38 3.38 14.11 2.82
N ILE A 39 4.69 14.06 2.58
CA ILE A 39 5.42 12.81 2.35
C ILE A 39 5.31 11.88 3.56
N GLU A 40 5.45 12.41 4.77
CA GLU A 40 5.28 11.65 6.01
C GLU A 40 3.88 11.05 6.10
N ALA A 41 2.82 11.85 5.91
CA ALA A 41 1.45 11.34 5.96
C ALA A 41 1.16 10.27 4.89
N LEU A 42 1.67 10.45 3.66
CA LEU A 42 1.51 9.50 2.55
C LEU A 42 2.18 8.14 2.80
N VAL A 43 3.24 8.11 3.60
CA VAL A 43 4.08 6.93 3.81
C VAL A 43 3.82 6.29 5.18
N ALA A 44 3.71 7.08 6.24
CA ALA A 44 3.56 6.59 7.61
C ALA A 44 2.25 5.82 7.82
N THR A 45 1.11 6.38 7.40
CA THR A 45 -0.20 5.74 7.54
C THR A 45 -0.24 4.32 6.95
N PRO A 46 0.08 4.11 5.66
CA PRO A 46 0.07 2.76 5.08
C PRO A 46 1.08 1.81 5.74
N ILE A 47 2.25 2.31 6.18
CA ILE A 47 3.24 1.46 6.86
C ILE A 47 2.72 0.99 8.22
N LEU A 48 2.17 1.91 9.03
CA LEU A 48 1.58 1.59 10.33
C LEU A 48 0.42 0.60 10.19
N LEU A 49 -0.39 0.77 9.13
CA LEU A 49 -1.48 -0.14 8.81
C LEU A 49 -1.02 -1.43 8.10
N ARG A 50 0.27 -1.59 7.81
CA ARG A 50 0.82 -2.72 7.02
C ARG A 50 0.09 -2.90 5.68
N SER A 51 -0.38 -1.80 5.11
CA SER A 51 -1.10 -1.73 3.84
C SER A 51 -0.20 -1.13 2.75
N PHE A 52 0.99 -1.72 2.62
CA PHE A 52 1.99 -1.33 1.64
C PHE A 52 2.76 -2.54 1.10
N LYS A 53 3.31 -2.41 -0.10
CA LYS A 53 4.24 -3.36 -0.70
C LYS A 53 5.42 -2.62 -1.27
N LEU A 54 6.61 -3.00 -0.81
CA LEU A 54 7.88 -2.56 -1.37
C LEU A 54 8.38 -3.62 -2.36
N TYR A 55 8.44 -3.26 -3.63
CA TYR A 55 9.00 -4.10 -4.68
C TYR A 55 10.49 -3.85 -4.77
N SER A 56 11.27 -4.92 -4.88
CA SER A 56 12.72 -4.85 -5.01
C SER A 56 13.21 -5.69 -6.18
N LYS A 57 14.25 -5.20 -6.86
CA LYS A 57 15.03 -5.93 -7.85
C LYS A 57 16.48 -5.95 -7.39
N ASP A 58 17.10 -7.13 -7.30
CA ASP A 58 18.49 -7.27 -6.86
C ASP A 58 18.80 -6.57 -5.51
N LYS A 59 17.83 -6.63 -4.59
CA LYS A 59 17.82 -5.96 -3.26
C LYS A 59 17.67 -4.44 -3.28
N GLN A 60 17.53 -3.82 -4.46
CA GLN A 60 17.25 -2.40 -4.58
C GLN A 60 15.74 -2.15 -4.68
N PRO A 61 15.15 -1.23 -3.91
CA PRO A 61 13.74 -0.91 -4.03
C PRO A 61 13.47 -0.23 -5.39
N VAL A 62 12.37 -0.62 -6.05
CA VAL A 62 12.00 -0.13 -7.39
C VAL A 62 10.59 0.43 -7.46
N ALA A 63 9.71 0.02 -6.54
CA ALA A 63 8.38 0.61 -6.40
C ALA A 63 7.87 0.47 -4.96
N PHE A 64 7.09 1.45 -4.53
CA PHE A 64 6.34 1.43 -3.28
C PHE A 64 4.87 1.62 -3.61
N LEU A 65 4.06 0.63 -3.28
CA LEU A 65 2.61 0.64 -3.52
C LEU A 65 1.89 0.62 -2.19
N THR A 66 0.80 1.37 -2.08
CA THR A 66 -0.07 1.39 -0.90
C THR A 66 -1.49 1.00 -1.30
N TRP A 67 -2.22 0.36 -0.39
CA TRP A 67 -3.60 -0.04 -0.63
C TRP A 67 -4.46 0.20 0.59
N ALA A 68 -5.77 0.16 0.40
CA ALA A 68 -6.76 0.16 1.47
C ALA A 68 -7.80 -0.93 1.20
N SER A 69 -8.40 -1.44 2.27
CA SER A 69 -9.58 -2.30 2.20
C SER A 69 -10.77 -1.50 2.69
N VAL A 70 -11.65 -1.14 1.77
CA VAL A 70 -12.64 -0.08 1.96
C VAL A 70 -14.08 -0.58 1.81
N SER A 71 -15.03 0.13 2.41
CA SER A 71 -16.46 -0.07 2.16
C SER A 71 -16.85 0.38 0.75
N ASP A 72 -18.03 -0.01 0.27
CA ASP A 72 -18.54 0.44 -1.05
C ASP A 72 -18.67 1.96 -1.15
N VAL A 73 -19.09 2.61 -0.06
CA VAL A 73 -19.23 4.07 0.01
C VAL A 73 -17.87 4.75 -0.15
N VAL A 74 -16.85 4.24 0.55
CA VAL A 74 -15.49 4.80 0.48
C VAL A 74 -14.86 4.49 -0.88
N LYS A 75 -15.10 3.32 -1.46
CA LYS A 75 -14.64 2.98 -2.81
C LYS A 75 -15.13 4.01 -3.84
N ALA A 76 -16.41 4.37 -3.80
CA ALA A 76 -16.97 5.36 -4.71
C ALA A 76 -16.31 6.74 -4.56
N LYS A 77 -15.95 7.14 -3.34
CA LYS A 77 -15.18 8.39 -3.09
C LYS A 77 -13.78 8.33 -3.71
N VAL A 78 -13.07 7.21 -3.55
CA VAL A 78 -11.74 7.01 -4.15
C VAL A 78 -11.82 7.08 -5.68
N GLU A 79 -12.82 6.45 -6.29
CA GLU A 79 -13.06 6.50 -7.73
C GLU A 79 -13.38 7.93 -8.22
N ALA A 80 -13.97 8.76 -7.36
CA ALA A 80 -14.18 10.19 -7.61
C ALA A 80 -12.93 11.07 -7.38
N GLY A 81 -11.81 10.49 -6.94
CA GLY A 81 -10.55 11.18 -6.69
C GLY A 81 -10.46 11.87 -5.33
N GLU A 82 -11.34 11.54 -4.39
CA GLU A 82 -11.28 12.05 -3.02
C GLU A 82 -10.18 11.35 -2.21
N PRO A 83 -9.45 12.07 -1.34
CA PRO A 83 -8.46 11.47 -0.46
C PRO A 83 -9.11 10.63 0.65
N LEU A 84 -8.42 9.59 1.09
CA LEU A 84 -8.85 8.77 2.22
C LEU A 84 -8.52 9.41 3.57
N ALA A 85 -9.50 9.44 4.47
CA ALA A 85 -9.27 9.68 5.89
C ALA A 85 -8.68 8.41 6.56
N LEU A 86 -8.15 8.53 7.77
CA LEU A 86 -7.52 7.39 8.45
C LEU A 86 -8.51 6.23 8.70
N GLU A 87 -9.73 6.54 9.13
CA GLU A 87 -10.79 5.54 9.34
C GLU A 87 -11.19 4.78 8.07
N ASP A 88 -10.95 5.35 6.89
CA ASP A 88 -11.38 4.76 5.63
C ASP A 88 -10.54 3.53 5.24
N TRP A 89 -9.26 3.47 5.63
CA TRP A 89 -8.27 2.50 5.14
C TRP A 89 -8.62 1.02 5.39
N ARG A 90 -9.45 0.77 6.40
CA ARG A 90 -9.89 -0.57 6.83
C ARG A 90 -11.41 -0.64 7.00
N SER A 91 -12.15 0.15 6.21
CA SER A 91 -13.60 0.30 6.34
C SER A 91 -14.41 -0.84 5.69
N GLY A 92 -13.78 -1.77 4.94
CA GLY A 92 -14.50 -2.88 4.31
C GLY A 92 -13.61 -3.85 3.55
N GLU A 93 -14.19 -4.56 2.57
CA GLU A 93 -13.53 -5.66 1.85
C GLU A 93 -13.02 -5.27 0.46
N ASN A 94 -13.46 -4.14 -0.09
CA ASN A 94 -13.02 -3.70 -1.42
C ASN A 94 -11.56 -3.29 -1.38
N LEU A 95 -10.72 -3.97 -2.16
CA LEU A 95 -9.32 -3.58 -2.30
C LEU A 95 -9.21 -2.41 -3.27
N VAL A 96 -8.59 -1.31 -2.83
CA VAL A 96 -8.25 -0.17 -3.68
C VAL A 96 -6.76 0.13 -3.54
N VAL A 97 -6.10 0.40 -4.67
CA VAL A 97 -4.73 0.90 -4.66
C VAL A 97 -4.80 2.40 -4.45
N VAL A 98 -4.13 2.87 -3.39
CA VAL A 98 -4.17 4.28 -2.96
C VAL A 98 -3.09 5.07 -3.67
N ASP A 99 -1.87 4.53 -3.72
CA ASP A 99 -0.77 5.17 -4.42
C ASP A 99 0.26 4.16 -4.95
N VAL A 100 0.98 4.57 -5.99
CA VAL A 100 2.10 3.83 -6.57
C VAL A 100 3.24 4.79 -6.87
N VAL A 101 4.28 4.74 -6.05
CA VAL A 101 5.55 5.42 -6.28
C VAL A 101 6.45 4.46 -7.07
N SER A 102 6.64 4.72 -8.36
CA SER A 102 7.53 3.92 -9.21
C SER A 102 8.32 4.82 -10.16
N PRO A 103 9.54 5.24 -9.79
CA PRO A 103 10.34 6.13 -10.62
C PRO A 103 11.00 5.44 -11.83
N PHE A 104 10.96 4.11 -11.90
CA PHE A 104 11.67 3.31 -12.92
C PHE A 104 10.75 2.54 -13.88
N ALA A 105 9.45 2.44 -13.58
CA ALA A 105 8.48 1.69 -14.37
C ALA A 105 7.13 2.41 -14.34
N GLU A 106 6.27 2.11 -15.32
CA GLU A 106 4.91 2.63 -15.36
C GLU A 106 4.13 2.20 -14.12
N ALA A 107 3.54 3.19 -13.43
CA ALA A 107 2.78 2.96 -12.19
C ALA A 107 1.60 2.01 -12.40
N GLU A 108 0.94 2.10 -13.56
CA GLU A 108 -0.19 1.24 -13.94
C GLU A 108 0.23 -0.24 -14.00
N GLY A 109 1.38 -0.56 -14.61
CA GLY A 109 1.88 -1.94 -14.64
C GLY A 109 2.29 -2.49 -13.25
N VAL A 110 2.67 -1.64 -12.30
CA VAL A 110 2.90 -2.08 -10.90
C VAL A 110 1.57 -2.33 -10.20
N ARG A 111 0.59 -1.44 -10.39
CA ARG A 111 -0.76 -1.54 -9.85
C ARG A 111 -1.45 -2.83 -10.30
N ASP A 112 -1.44 -3.11 -11.59
CA ASP A 112 -2.18 -4.26 -12.13
C ASP A 112 -1.59 -5.58 -11.64
N ARG A 113 -0.25 -5.70 -11.64
CA ARG A 113 0.43 -6.86 -11.04
C ARG A 113 0.10 -7.06 -9.56
N PHE A 114 -0.13 -5.99 -8.81
CA PHE A 114 -0.56 -6.10 -7.41
C PHE A 114 -1.99 -6.65 -7.33
N LEU A 115 -2.91 -6.09 -8.11
CA LEU A 115 -4.32 -6.47 -8.12
C LEU A 115 -4.52 -7.92 -8.59
N ASP A 116 -3.83 -8.34 -9.66
CA ASP A 116 -3.87 -9.71 -10.16
C ASP A 116 -3.45 -10.71 -9.08
N GLY A 117 -2.33 -10.44 -8.39
CA GLY A 117 -1.86 -11.29 -7.30
C GLY A 117 -2.79 -11.31 -6.09
N ALA A 118 -3.44 -10.18 -5.78
CA ALA A 118 -4.40 -10.10 -4.69
C ALA A 118 -5.69 -10.88 -4.99
N ASN A 119 -6.14 -10.86 -6.25
CA ASN A 119 -7.32 -11.61 -6.69
C ASN A 119 -7.06 -13.12 -6.68
N ALA A 120 -5.91 -13.57 -7.21
CA ALA A 120 -5.52 -14.98 -7.16
C ALA A 120 -5.48 -15.54 -5.72
N ALA A 121 -4.91 -14.78 -4.77
CA ALA A 121 -4.85 -15.20 -3.36
C ALA A 121 -6.25 -15.32 -2.70
N ARG A 122 -7.22 -14.48 -3.13
CA ARG A 122 -8.60 -14.53 -2.65
C ARG A 122 -9.36 -15.74 -3.19
N GLU A 123 -9.14 -16.08 -4.45
CA GLU A 123 -9.73 -17.26 -5.09
C GLU A 123 -9.23 -18.55 -4.43
N GLU A 124 -7.92 -18.68 -4.20
CA GLU A 124 -7.33 -19.82 -3.48
C GLU A 124 -7.90 -19.99 -2.06
N THR A 125 -8.06 -18.88 -1.32
CA THR A 125 -8.63 -18.90 0.04
C THR A 125 -10.11 -19.30 0.04
N THR A 126 -10.85 -18.94 -1.00
CA THR A 126 -12.27 -19.29 -1.16
C THR A 126 -12.42 -20.77 -1.50
N GLN A 127 -11.59 -21.28 -2.42
CA GLN A 127 -11.62 -22.68 -2.85
C GLN A 127 -11.11 -23.65 -1.77
N ALA A 128 -10.19 -23.23 -0.90
CA ALA A 128 -9.73 -24.03 0.25
C ALA A 128 -10.76 -24.12 1.40
N ARG A 129 -11.88 -23.37 1.34
CA ARG A 129 -12.93 -23.33 2.35
C ARG A 129 -14.18 -24.14 2.00
N GLU A 130 -14.26 -24.69 0.79
CA GLU A 130 -15.32 -25.61 0.37
C GLU A 130 -14.86 -27.08 0.53
N PRO A 131 -15.57 -27.92 1.30
CA PRO A 131 -15.28 -29.36 1.41
C PRO A 131 -15.75 -30.19 0.21
#